data_AF-A0A1I5HTD8-F1
#
_entry.id   AF-A0A1I5HTD8-F1
#
_cell.length_a   1.000
_cell.length_b   1.000
_cell.length_c   1.000
_cell.angle_alpha   90.00
_cell.angle_beta   90.00
_cell.angle_gamma   90.00
#
_symmetry.space_group_name_H-M   'P 1'
#
loop_
_entity.id
_entity.type
_entity.pdbx_description
1 polymer ?
#
loop_
_entity_poly.entity_id
_entity_poly.type
_entity_poly.pdbx_seq_one_letter_code
_entity_poly.pdbx_strand_id
1 'polypeptide(L)'
;MPNDGLKAVNVYTLTSSTGVVLVDAGWAIEQARDQLGAALDLLGYSFADIRRFLITQVHRDHYTQAVHLRREFGMQVSLESASGRRLERV
;
A
#
# COMPACT_ATOMS: atom_id res chain seq x y z
N MET A 1 -7.63 -12.82 10.45
CA MET A 1 -7.30 -12.42 11.84
C MET A 1 -8.19 -13.20 12.79
N PRO A 2 -7.81 -13.44 14.06
CA PRO A 2 -8.69 -14.11 15.02
C PRO A 2 -10.03 -13.37 15.13
N ASN A 3 -11.15 -14.10 14.99
CA ASN A 3 -12.54 -13.66 15.19
C ASN A 3 -13.17 -12.61 14.25
N ASP A 4 -12.59 -12.31 13.08
CA ASP A 4 -13.25 -11.56 11.98
C ASP A 4 -13.91 -10.21 12.36
N GLY A 5 -13.44 -9.59 13.45
CA GLY A 5 -13.98 -8.33 13.98
C GLY A 5 -13.45 -7.08 13.28
N LEU A 6 -12.43 -7.22 12.43
CA LEU A 6 -11.83 -6.10 11.71
C LEU A 6 -12.70 -5.69 10.53
N LYS A 7 -13.23 -4.47 10.57
CA LYS A 7 -14.13 -3.94 9.52
C LYS A 7 -13.43 -3.14 8.44
N ALA A 8 -12.27 -2.56 8.74
CA ALA A 8 -11.51 -1.72 7.83
C ALA A 8 -10.03 -1.69 8.21
N VAL A 9 -9.20 -1.41 7.21
CA VAL A 9 -7.79 -1.03 7.36
C VAL A 9 -7.61 0.34 6.73
N ASN A 10 -6.85 1.20 7.41
CA ASN A 10 -6.52 2.52 6.88
C ASN A 10 -5.29 2.43 5.98
N VAL A 11 -5.35 3.14 4.85
CA VAL A 11 -4.22 3.37 3.95
C VAL A 11 -4.04 4.87 3.85
N TYR A 12 -2.79 5.34 3.97
CA TYR A 12 -2.48 6.77 3.96
C TYR A 12 -1.63 7.13 2.75
N THR A 13 -1.99 8.22 2.06
CA THR A 13 -1.29 8.68 0.86
C THR A 13 -0.40 9.88 1.18
N LEU A 14 0.85 9.83 0.75
CA LEU A 14 1.79 10.94 0.72
C LEU A 14 2.00 11.36 -0.74
N THR A 15 1.63 12.60 -1.05
CA THR A 15 1.70 13.13 -2.43
C THR A 15 2.98 13.94 -2.65
N SER A 16 3.47 13.94 -3.89
CA SER A 16 4.59 14.76 -4.32
C SER A 16 4.44 15.13 -5.79
N SER A 17 5.28 16.03 -6.30
CA SER A 17 5.34 16.37 -7.72
C SER A 17 5.72 15.21 -8.65
N THR A 18 6.09 14.05 -8.10
CA THR A 18 6.62 12.92 -8.85
C THR A 18 5.79 11.65 -8.70
N GLY A 19 4.61 11.72 -8.08
CA GLY A 19 3.74 10.57 -7.80
C GLY A 19 3.48 10.41 -6.30
N VAL A 20 2.92 9.25 -5.92
CA VAL A 20 2.44 8.99 -4.56
C VAL A 20 3.17 7.85 -3.86
N VAL A 21 3.28 7.96 -2.54
CA VAL A 21 3.75 6.89 -1.65
C VAL A 21 2.61 6.53 -0.72
N LEU A 22 2.33 5.25 -0.58
CA LEU A 22 1.26 4.77 0.31
C LEU A 22 1.86 4.12 1.55
N VAL A 23 1.27 4.40 2.71
CA VAL A 23 1.49 3.65 3.95
C VAL A 23 0.42 2.58 4.05
N ASP A 24 0.86 1.32 4.09
CA ASP A 24 0.04 0.12 3.89
C ASP A 24 -0.69 0.08 2.53
N ALA A 25 -1.38 -1.03 2.26
CA ALA A 25 -2.03 -1.25 0.97
C ALA A 25 -3.41 -1.92 1.04
N GLY A 26 -3.82 -2.42 2.20
CA GLY A 26 -5.04 -3.20 2.33
C GLY A 26 -4.85 -4.69 2.02
N TRP A 27 -5.97 -5.42 2.12
CA TRP A 27 -6.05 -6.84 1.76
C TRP A 27 -6.22 -7.00 0.25
N ALA A 28 -5.53 -7.97 -0.36
CA ALA A 28 -5.75 -8.41 -1.74
C ALA A 28 -7.10 -9.12 -1.94
N ILE A 29 -8.18 -8.33 -1.88
CA ILE A 29 -9.54 -8.70 -2.28
C ILE A 29 -10.09 -7.61 -3.20
N GLU A 30 -11.01 -7.98 -4.09
CA GLU A 30 -11.58 -7.08 -5.11
C GLU A 30 -12.17 -5.80 -4.50
N GLN A 31 -13.00 -5.93 -3.46
CA GLN A 31 -13.60 -4.79 -2.78
C GLN A 31 -12.56 -3.78 -2.25
N ALA A 32 -11.46 -4.26 -1.65
CA ALA A 32 -10.42 -3.39 -1.12
C ALA A 32 -9.61 -2.72 -2.24
N ARG A 33 -9.40 -3.44 -3.35
CA ARG A 33 -8.77 -2.88 -4.56
C ARG A 33 -9.62 -1.75 -5.13
N ASP A 34 -10.92 -1.97 -5.31
CA ASP A 34 -11.82 -0.96 -5.88
C ASP A 34 -11.90 0.28 -4.98
N GLN A 35 -12.01 0.06 -3.65
CA GLN A 35 -12.05 1.15 -2.69
C GLN A 35 -10.76 1.98 -2.70
N LEU A 36 -9.60 1.32 -2.82
CA LEU A 36 -8.31 2.03 -2.92
C LEU A 36 -8.21 2.82 -4.22
N GLY A 37 -8.65 2.22 -5.35
CA GLY A 37 -8.67 2.90 -6.64
C GLY A 37 -9.54 4.16 -6.60
N ALA A 38 -10.77 4.05 -6.12
CA ALA A 38 -11.67 5.18 -5.96
C ALA A 38 -11.10 6.27 -5.03
N ALA A 39 -10.40 5.89 -3.96
CA ALA A 39 -9.76 6.84 -3.06
C ALA A 39 -8.58 7.59 -3.73
N LEU A 40 -7.82 6.93 -4.60
CA LEU A 40 -6.76 7.57 -5.38
C LEU A 40 -7.34 8.51 -6.45
N ASP A 41 -8.43 8.11 -7.11
CA ASP A 41 -9.11 8.93 -8.12
C ASP A 41 -9.60 10.25 -7.52
N LEU A 42 -10.12 10.23 -6.27
CA LEU A 42 -10.49 11.45 -5.53
C LEU A 42 -9.31 12.40 -5.29
N LEU A 43 -8.08 11.89 -5.30
CA LEU A 43 -6.84 12.66 -5.18
C LEU A 43 -6.22 12.98 -6.55
N GLY A 44 -6.84 12.57 -7.65
CA GLY A 44 -6.33 12.76 -9.01
C GLY A 44 -5.18 11.82 -9.39
N TYR A 45 -5.06 10.66 -8.74
CA TYR A 45 -4.02 9.67 -8.99
C TYR A 45 -4.63 8.31 -9.36
N SER A 46 -3.84 7.49 -10.04
CA SER A 46 -4.13 6.10 -10.36
C SER A 46 -3.13 5.15 -9.69
N PHE A 47 -3.33 3.83 -9.82
CA PHE A 47 -2.34 2.85 -9.37
C PHE A 47 -0.97 2.99 -10.05
N ALA A 48 -0.94 3.48 -11.30
CA ALA A 48 0.30 3.69 -12.05
C ALA A 48 1.14 4.84 -11.48
N ASP A 49 0.53 5.76 -10.73
CA ASP A 49 1.22 6.89 -10.10
C ASP A 49 1.87 6.53 -8.76
N ILE A 50 1.62 5.31 -8.25
CA ILE A 50 2.21 4.82 -7.01
C ILE A 50 3.68 4.47 -7.24
N ARG A 51 4.54 5.15 -6.49
CA ARG A 51 6.00 4.96 -6.54
C ARG A 51 6.47 3.88 -5.58
N ARG A 52 5.84 3.81 -4.40
CA ARG A 52 6.26 2.93 -3.30
C ARG A 52 5.13 2.70 -2.28
N PHE A 53 5.11 1.49 -1.73
CA PHE A 53 4.43 1.17 -0.47
C PHE A 53 5.41 1.12 0.70
N LEU A 54 5.02 1.70 1.83
CA LEU A 54 5.67 1.58 3.14
C LEU A 54 4.76 0.74 4.04
N ILE A 55 5.15 -0.50 4.32
CA ILE A 55 4.30 -1.46 5.03
C ILE A 55 4.63 -1.42 6.52
N THR A 56 3.61 -1.22 7.35
CA THR A 56 3.74 -1.15 8.80
C THR A 56 3.99 -2.52 9.43
N GLN A 57 3.34 -3.57 8.91
CA GLN A 57 3.47 -4.95 9.38
C GLN A 57 3.07 -5.96 8.30
N VAL A 58 3.62 -7.18 8.36
CA VAL A 58 3.36 -8.25 7.36
C VAL A 58 2.13 -9.07 7.73
N HIS A 59 0.99 -8.37 7.81
CA HIS A 59 -0.33 -8.97 7.94
C HIS A 59 -1.10 -8.85 6.62
N ARG A 60 -1.97 -9.83 6.35
CA ARG A 60 -2.63 -9.95 5.03
C ARG A 60 -3.36 -8.67 4.62
N ASP A 61 -4.04 -8.09 5.58
CA ASP A 61 -4.88 -6.89 5.51
C ASP A 61 -4.11 -5.58 5.36
N HIS A 62 -2.79 -5.58 5.54
CA HIS A 62 -1.93 -4.41 5.30
C HIS A 62 -1.01 -4.58 4.08
N TYR A 63 -0.61 -5.82 3.78
CA TYR A 63 0.52 -6.10 2.88
C TYR A 63 0.13 -6.68 1.52
N THR A 64 -0.89 -7.53 1.46
CA THR A 64 -1.06 -8.42 0.29
C THR A 64 -1.43 -7.66 -0.98
N GLN A 65 -2.21 -6.57 -0.88
CA GLN A 65 -2.55 -5.73 -2.02
C GLN A 65 -1.31 -5.07 -2.65
N ALA A 66 -0.33 -4.66 -1.84
CA ALA A 66 0.94 -4.10 -2.36
C ALA A 66 1.71 -5.12 -3.20
N VAL A 67 1.71 -6.40 -2.82
CA VAL A 67 2.36 -7.47 -3.59
C VAL A 67 1.67 -7.67 -4.94
N HIS A 68 0.34 -7.62 -4.97
CA HIS A 68 -0.43 -7.74 -6.20
C HIS A 68 -0.17 -6.56 -7.13
N LEU A 69 -0.34 -5.33 -6.64
CA LEU A 69 -0.10 -4.12 -7.43
C LEU A 69 1.35 -4.03 -7.92
N ARG A 70 2.34 -4.44 -7.12
CA ARG A 70 3.74 -4.52 -7.57
C ARG A 70 3.92 -5.43 -8.79
N ARG A 71 3.23 -6.58 -8.84
CA ARG A 71 3.34 -7.50 -9.99
C ARG A 71 2.74 -6.90 -11.25
N GLU A 72 1.74 -6.05 -11.11
CA GLU A 72 1.03 -5.43 -12.23
C GLU A 72 1.72 -4.16 -12.74
N PHE A 73 2.26 -3.34 -11.84
CA PHE A 73 2.73 -1.98 -12.16
C PHE A 73 4.21 -1.74 -11.83
N GLY A 74 4.87 -2.66 -11.12
CA GLY A 74 6.32 -2.60 -10.88
C GLY A 74 6.79 -1.66 -9.76
N MET A 75 5.91 -1.09 -8.94
CA MET A 75 6.32 -0.21 -7.84
C MET A 75 7.07 -0.93 -6.72
N GLN A 76 7.78 -0.16 -5.90
CA GLN A 76 8.57 -0.70 -4.78
C GLN A 76 7.71 -1.00 -3.56
N VAL A 77 8.08 -2.02 -2.78
CA VAL A 77 7.44 -2.35 -1.49
C VAL A 77 8.53 -2.42 -0.43
N SER A 78 8.40 -1.58 0.60
CA SER A 78 9.35 -1.51 1.71
C SER A 78 8.72 -2.10 2.96
N LEU A 79 9.46 -3.00 3.62
CA LEU A 79 9.08 -3.59 4.90
C LEU A 79 10.03 -3.08 5.97
N GLU A 80 9.64 -3.20 7.24
CA GLU A 80 10.61 -3.05 8.31
C GLU A 80 11.73 -4.11 8.15
N SER A 81 12.98 -3.72 8.38
CA SER A 81 14.06 -4.67 8.53
C SER A 81 13.97 -5.31 9.91
N ALA A 82 14.12 -6.64 10.02
CA ALA A 82 14.15 -7.37 11.29
C ALA A 82 15.25 -6.93 12.29
N SER A 83 16.10 -5.97 11.92
CA SER A 83 17.18 -5.41 12.75
C SER A 83 17.15 -3.88 12.87
N GLY A 84 16.06 -3.21 12.49
CA GLY A 84 15.94 -1.75 12.57
C GLY A 84 17.09 -0.98 11.91
N ARG A 85 17.19 -0.97 10.57
CA ARG A 85 17.99 0.06 9.87
C ARG A 85 17.48 0.47 8.49
N ARG A 86 17.22 1.79 8.43
CA ARG A 86 17.38 2.81 7.39
C ARG A 86 16.86 2.55 5.97
N LEU A 87 15.90 3.40 5.59
CA LEU A 87 15.59 3.76 4.21
C LEU A 87 16.82 4.45 3.58
N GLU A 88 17.56 3.75 2.73
CA GLU A 88 18.58 4.36 1.88
C GLU A 88 18.02 4.59 0.47
N ARG A 89 18.24 5.80 -0.04
CA ARG A 89 17.98 6.19 -1.44
C ARG A 89 19.12 5.66 -2.29
N VAL A 90 18.77 5.04 -3.43
CA VAL A 90 19.61 5.02 -4.64
C VAL A 90 18.94 5.96 -5.63
#